data_AF-A0A7C4XDL4-F1
#
_entry.id   AF-A0A7C4XDL4-F1
#
_cell.length_a   1.000
_cell.length_b   1.000
_cell.length_c   1.000
_cell.angle_alpha   90.00
_cell.angle_beta   90.00
_cell.angle_gamma   90.00
#
_symmetry.space_group_name_H-M   'P 1'
#
loop_
_entity.id
_entity.type
_entity.pdbx_description
1 polymer ?
#
loop_
_entity_poly.entity_id
_entity_poly.type
_entity_poly.pdbx_seq_one_letter_code
_entity_poly.pdbx_strand_id
1 'polypeptide(L)'
;MSALIEAIEAEAHGNFREALERYEKLTGSGPLLDRVGIYQALARCNEKLGRLPQAGAWRRKAGQGYLALQDEEMARDERLYLALVEYRNAVQDLHGDSSLREVADEYAAVLKENFSGGAEGLTHEGLFAGAFFQALGNHLLAAKYFFDTAEAMSEQAADSGDRSARLAAVAAYERARDYATKAGRADVARVAQMRATDLSQEI
;
A
#
# COMPACT_ATOMS: atom_id res chain seq x y z
N MET A 1 -1.12 -4.02 -37.14
CA MET A 1 -0.78 -4.75 -35.91
C MET A 1 -1.81 -4.36 -34.85
N SER A 2 -1.99 -5.14 -33.78
CA SER A 2 -2.89 -4.71 -32.68
C SER A 2 -2.28 -3.51 -31.98
N ALA A 3 -3.07 -2.46 -31.70
CA ALA A 3 -2.60 -1.27 -30.98
C ALA A 3 -1.96 -1.60 -29.62
N LEU A 4 -2.36 -2.70 -28.99
CA LEU A 4 -1.75 -3.22 -27.77
C LEU A 4 -0.32 -3.74 -28.01
N ILE A 5 -0.08 -4.49 -29.09
CA ILE A 5 1.25 -5.01 -29.43
C ILE A 5 2.20 -3.84 -29.67
N GLU A 6 1.77 -2.83 -30.44
CA GLU A 6 2.59 -1.65 -30.72
C GLU A 6 2.88 -0.81 -29.46
N ALA A 7 1.99 -0.82 -28.46
CA ALA A 7 2.23 -0.17 -27.17
C ALA A 7 3.28 -0.92 -26.35
N ILE A 8 3.15 -2.26 -26.26
CA ILE A 8 4.09 -3.14 -25.55
C ILE A 8 5.48 -3.07 -26.19
N GLU A 9 5.56 -3.11 -27.52
CA GLU A 9 6.83 -2.98 -28.23
C GLU A 9 7.50 -1.63 -27.95
N ALA A 10 6.74 -0.52 -27.97
CA ALA A 10 7.31 0.79 -27.62
C ALA A 10 7.81 0.84 -26.17
N GLU A 11 7.07 0.29 -25.22
CA GLU A 11 7.48 0.19 -23.81
C GLU A 11 8.77 -0.63 -23.67
N ALA A 12 8.85 -1.79 -24.33
CA ALA A 12 10.00 -2.70 -24.28
C ALA A 12 11.28 -2.07 -24.86
N HIS A 13 11.17 -1.18 -25.84
CA HIS A 13 12.30 -0.43 -26.41
C HIS A 13 12.62 0.87 -25.64
N GLY A 14 11.95 1.14 -24.51
CA GLY A 14 12.15 2.33 -23.70
C GLY A 14 11.56 3.62 -24.30
N ASN A 15 10.74 3.51 -25.35
CA ASN A 15 10.02 4.64 -25.93
C ASN A 15 8.70 4.88 -25.18
N PHE A 16 8.83 5.30 -23.92
CA PHE A 16 7.69 5.45 -23.01
C PHE A 16 6.69 6.53 -23.42
N ARG A 17 7.12 7.54 -24.21
CA ARG A 17 6.21 8.57 -24.72
C ARG A 17 5.25 7.98 -25.74
N GLU A 18 5.77 7.22 -26.69
CA GLU A 18 4.97 6.57 -27.72
C GLU A 18 4.09 5.46 -27.14
N ALA A 19 4.64 4.67 -26.19
CA ALA A 19 3.86 3.67 -25.46
C ALA A 19 2.66 4.29 -24.74
N LEU A 20 2.87 5.42 -24.04
CA LEU A 20 1.82 6.15 -23.33
C LEU A 20 0.71 6.60 -24.28
N GLU A 21 1.03 7.24 -25.40
CA GLU A 21 0.02 7.69 -26.39
C GLU A 21 -0.81 6.54 -26.95
N ARG A 22 -0.22 5.34 -27.07
CA ARG A 22 -0.93 4.15 -27.53
C ARG A 22 -1.80 3.55 -26.43
N TYR A 23 -1.28 3.38 -25.21
CA TYR A 23 -2.03 2.84 -24.09
C TYR A 23 -3.25 3.73 -23.73
N GLU A 24 -3.12 5.06 -23.84
CA GLU A 24 -4.25 5.99 -23.58
C GLU A 24 -5.46 5.71 -24.48
N LYS A 25 -5.25 5.26 -25.72
CA LYS A 25 -6.35 4.92 -26.65
C LYS A 25 -7.07 3.63 -26.26
N LEU A 26 -6.47 2.82 -25.38
CA LEU A 26 -6.99 1.52 -24.96
C LEU A 26 -7.76 1.60 -23.62
N THR A 27 -7.79 2.74 -22.93
CA THR A 27 -8.39 2.86 -21.59
C THR A 27 -9.88 2.57 -21.53
N GLY A 28 -10.58 2.66 -22.66
CA GLY A 28 -12.02 2.38 -22.77
C GLY A 28 -12.36 1.03 -23.41
N SER A 29 -11.36 0.24 -23.78
CA SER A 29 -11.54 -1.00 -24.58
C SER A 29 -11.39 -2.25 -23.73
N GLY A 30 -12.06 -3.33 -24.13
CA GLY A 30 -11.95 -4.65 -23.51
C GLY A 30 -12.67 -4.82 -22.16
N PRO A 31 -12.58 -6.03 -21.58
CA PRO A 31 -12.98 -6.37 -20.21
C PRO A 31 -12.37 -5.44 -19.15
N LEU A 32 -12.97 -5.39 -17.97
CA LEU A 32 -12.49 -4.52 -16.88
C LEU A 32 -11.06 -4.87 -16.45
N LEU A 33 -10.75 -6.16 -16.32
CA LEU A 33 -9.41 -6.62 -15.93
C LEU A 33 -8.34 -6.17 -16.93
N ASP A 34 -8.62 -6.21 -18.24
CA ASP A 34 -7.69 -5.72 -19.26
C ASP A 34 -7.42 -4.21 -19.09
N ARG A 35 -8.46 -3.42 -18.77
CA ARG A 35 -8.31 -1.98 -18.53
C ARG A 35 -7.45 -1.69 -17.30
N VAL A 36 -7.53 -2.51 -16.24
CA VAL A 36 -6.63 -2.40 -15.09
C VAL A 36 -5.17 -2.56 -15.53
N GLY A 37 -4.89 -3.56 -16.38
CA GLY A 37 -3.56 -3.76 -16.96
C GLY A 37 -3.08 -2.54 -17.78
N ILE A 38 -3.98 -1.92 -18.55
CA ILE A 38 -3.69 -0.67 -19.28
C ILE A 38 -3.38 0.49 -18.32
N TYR A 39 -4.14 0.66 -17.23
CA TYR A 39 -3.87 1.69 -16.22
C TYR A 39 -2.51 1.48 -15.55
N GLN A 40 -2.13 0.23 -15.23
CA GLN A 40 -0.81 -0.09 -14.70
C GLN A 40 0.31 0.24 -15.70
N ALA A 41 0.11 -0.04 -16.99
CA ALA A 41 1.09 0.31 -18.03
C ALA A 41 1.25 1.83 -18.18
N LEU A 42 0.15 2.58 -18.14
CA LEU A 42 0.17 4.04 -18.14
C LEU A 42 0.89 4.60 -16.91
N ALA A 43 0.68 4.02 -15.72
CA ALA A 43 1.39 4.41 -14.51
C ALA A 43 2.91 4.22 -14.67
N ARG A 44 3.35 3.02 -15.11
CA ARG A 44 4.78 2.73 -15.34
C ARG A 44 5.40 3.67 -16.38
N CYS A 45 4.72 3.93 -17.49
CA CYS A 45 5.24 4.84 -18.52
C CYS A 45 5.42 6.27 -17.96
N ASN A 46 4.47 6.77 -17.19
CA ASN A 46 4.58 8.09 -16.55
C ASN A 46 5.71 8.12 -15.51
N GLU A 47 5.84 7.08 -14.69
CA GLU A 47 6.95 6.94 -13.73
C GLU A 47 8.32 7.01 -14.44
N LYS A 48 8.50 6.24 -15.53
CA LYS A 48 9.74 6.24 -16.32
C LYS A 48 10.03 7.57 -17.02
N LEU A 49 9.02 8.39 -17.25
CA LEU A 49 9.14 9.75 -17.79
C LEU A 49 9.33 10.82 -16.69
N GLY A 50 9.39 10.43 -15.41
CA GLY A 50 9.51 11.36 -14.29
C GLY A 50 8.21 12.12 -13.95
N ARG A 51 7.07 11.65 -14.47
CA ARG A 51 5.75 12.27 -14.33
C ARG A 51 4.98 11.65 -13.16
N LEU A 52 5.52 11.79 -11.95
CA LEU A 52 5.01 11.09 -10.76
C LEU A 52 3.54 11.39 -10.44
N PRO A 53 3.05 12.65 -10.50
CA PRO A 53 1.62 12.91 -10.26
C PRO A 53 0.70 12.16 -11.21
N GLN A 54 1.07 12.07 -12.48
CA GLN A 54 0.32 11.32 -13.49
C GLN A 54 0.43 9.81 -13.25
N ALA A 55 1.61 9.31 -12.85
CA ALA A 55 1.79 7.92 -12.46
C ALA A 55 0.85 7.55 -11.31
N GLY A 56 0.85 8.34 -10.24
CA GLY A 56 -0.01 8.14 -9.07
C GLY A 56 -1.50 8.20 -9.39
N ALA A 57 -1.93 9.11 -10.28
CA ALA A 57 -3.33 9.15 -10.75
C ALA A 57 -3.74 7.86 -11.50
N TRP A 58 -2.84 7.29 -12.31
CA TRP A 58 -3.09 6.01 -12.98
C TRP A 58 -3.05 4.82 -12.02
N ARG A 59 -2.16 4.84 -11.01
CA ARG A 59 -2.15 3.85 -9.91
C ARG A 59 -3.47 3.86 -9.13
N ARG A 60 -3.97 5.04 -8.76
CA ARG A 60 -5.30 5.20 -8.13
C ARG A 60 -6.40 4.56 -8.98
N LYS A 61 -6.42 4.84 -10.29
CA LYS A 61 -7.40 4.24 -11.23
C LYS A 61 -7.26 2.72 -11.34
N ALA A 62 -6.04 2.18 -11.33
CA ALA A 62 -5.82 0.73 -11.31
C ALA A 62 -6.38 0.11 -10.03
N GLY A 63 -6.12 0.71 -8.86
CA GLY A 63 -6.68 0.29 -7.57
C GLY A 63 -8.21 0.31 -7.58
N GLN A 64 -8.83 1.40 -8.04
CA GLN A 64 -10.28 1.50 -8.21
C GLN A 64 -10.83 0.44 -9.18
N GLY A 65 -10.09 0.15 -10.25
CA GLY A 65 -10.45 -0.87 -11.22
C GLY A 65 -10.49 -2.27 -10.62
N TYR A 66 -9.48 -2.65 -9.80
CA TYR A 66 -9.52 -3.91 -9.05
C TYR A 66 -10.72 -4.00 -8.11
N LEU A 67 -11.05 -2.92 -7.39
CA LEU A 67 -12.20 -2.88 -6.49
C LEU A 67 -13.55 -3.01 -7.21
N ALA A 68 -13.61 -2.70 -8.50
CA ALA A 68 -14.82 -2.77 -9.31
C ALA A 68 -15.07 -4.13 -9.98
N LEU A 69 -14.04 -4.99 -10.04
CA LEU A 69 -14.17 -6.36 -10.57
C LEU A 69 -15.18 -7.16 -9.74
N GLN A 70 -15.91 -8.07 -10.38
CA GLN A 70 -16.78 -9.03 -9.71
C GLN A 70 -16.01 -10.31 -9.31
N ASP A 71 -16.59 -11.11 -8.43
CA ASP A 71 -15.93 -12.34 -7.92
C ASP A 71 -15.69 -13.37 -9.03
N GLU A 72 -16.52 -13.38 -10.08
CA GLU A 72 -16.34 -14.22 -11.27
C GLU A 72 -15.15 -13.78 -12.14
N GLU A 73 -14.73 -12.51 -12.05
CA GLU A 73 -13.57 -11.99 -12.76
C GLU A 73 -12.29 -12.20 -11.96
N MET A 74 -12.35 -12.00 -10.65
CA MET A 74 -11.23 -12.17 -9.72
C MET A 74 -11.73 -12.33 -8.28
N ALA A 75 -11.15 -13.27 -7.54
CA ALA A 75 -11.54 -13.52 -6.16
C ALA A 75 -11.39 -12.26 -5.29
N ARG A 76 -12.31 -12.06 -4.34
CA ARG A 76 -12.37 -10.86 -3.50
C ARG A 76 -11.05 -10.53 -2.81
N ASP A 77 -10.40 -11.53 -2.20
CA ASP A 77 -9.17 -11.30 -1.44
C ASP A 77 -8.00 -10.92 -2.36
N GLU A 78 -7.93 -11.52 -3.55
CA GLU A 78 -6.93 -11.20 -4.56
C GLU A 78 -7.09 -9.76 -5.07
N ARG A 79 -8.31 -9.36 -5.46
CA ARG A 79 -8.54 -7.98 -5.94
C ARG A 79 -8.34 -6.94 -4.83
N LEU A 80 -8.65 -7.27 -3.56
CA LEU A 80 -8.40 -6.37 -2.43
C LEU A 80 -6.91 -6.17 -2.18
N TYR A 81 -6.11 -7.24 -2.26
CA TYR A 81 -4.67 -7.16 -2.12
C TYR A 81 -4.01 -6.40 -3.28
N LEU A 82 -4.42 -6.68 -4.52
CA LEU A 82 -3.90 -5.96 -5.69
C LEU A 82 -4.30 -4.48 -5.67
N ALA A 83 -5.53 -4.16 -5.27
CA ALA A 83 -5.95 -2.78 -5.05
C ALA A 83 -5.07 -2.09 -3.99
N LEU A 84 -4.78 -2.77 -2.88
CA LEU A 84 -3.93 -2.24 -1.81
C LEU A 84 -2.53 -1.88 -2.32
N VAL A 85 -1.92 -2.76 -3.11
CA VAL A 85 -0.61 -2.52 -3.72
C VAL A 85 -0.64 -1.31 -4.65
N GLU A 86 -1.68 -1.17 -5.47
CA GLU A 86 -1.82 -0.01 -6.36
C GLU A 86 -2.01 1.30 -5.58
N TYR A 87 -2.82 1.29 -4.52
CA TYR A 87 -3.01 2.46 -3.66
C TYR A 87 -1.74 2.85 -2.91
N ARG A 88 -0.96 1.86 -2.42
CA ARG A 88 0.36 2.11 -1.82
C ARG A 88 1.26 2.84 -2.80
N ASN A 89 1.37 2.35 -4.03
CA ASN A 89 2.19 2.99 -5.06
C ASN A 89 1.66 4.40 -5.38
N ALA A 90 0.33 4.57 -5.46
CA ALA A 90 -0.29 5.87 -5.73
C ALA A 90 0.09 6.92 -4.67
N VAL A 91 0.02 6.58 -3.38
CA VAL A 91 0.35 7.53 -2.32
C VAL A 91 1.85 7.86 -2.24
N GLN A 92 2.72 6.96 -2.72
CA GLN A 92 4.16 7.23 -2.87
C GLN A 92 4.41 8.22 -4.02
N ASP A 93 3.81 7.96 -5.19
CA ASP A 93 3.98 8.78 -6.39
C ASP A 93 3.40 10.20 -6.21
N LEU A 94 2.34 10.33 -5.39
CA LEU A 94 1.66 11.60 -5.12
C LEU A 94 2.29 12.40 -3.96
N HIS A 95 3.48 12.04 -3.48
CA HIS A 95 4.12 12.79 -2.41
C HIS A 95 4.34 14.26 -2.80
N GLY A 96 3.74 15.18 -2.03
CA GLY A 96 3.78 16.62 -2.32
C GLY A 96 2.71 17.11 -3.31
N ASP A 97 1.90 16.21 -3.89
CA ASP A 97 0.76 16.60 -4.72
C ASP A 97 -0.45 17.00 -3.85
N SER A 98 -1.22 17.98 -4.32
CA SER A 98 -2.45 18.44 -3.67
C SER A 98 -3.53 17.36 -3.52
N SER A 99 -3.57 16.36 -4.40
CA SER A 99 -4.55 15.27 -4.35
C SER A 99 -4.19 14.20 -3.32
N LEU A 100 -2.98 14.21 -2.76
CA LEU A 100 -2.49 13.16 -1.86
C LEU A 100 -3.44 12.88 -0.69
N ARG A 101 -4.06 13.92 -0.13
CA ARG A 101 -4.95 13.77 1.03
C ARG A 101 -6.17 12.91 0.70
N GLU A 102 -6.80 13.15 -0.44
CA GLU A 102 -7.95 12.36 -0.89
C GLU A 102 -7.55 10.90 -1.15
N VAL A 103 -6.41 10.68 -1.81
CA VAL A 103 -5.92 9.33 -2.10
C VAL A 103 -5.48 8.59 -0.84
N ALA A 104 -4.97 9.32 0.17
CA ALA A 104 -4.64 8.75 1.48
C ALA A 104 -5.88 8.23 2.22
N ASP A 105 -7.02 8.92 2.10
CA ASP A 105 -8.29 8.46 2.70
C ASP A 105 -8.80 7.19 1.99
N GLU A 106 -8.69 7.12 0.66
CA GLU A 106 -9.00 5.88 -0.10
C GLU A 106 -8.08 4.73 0.28
N TYR A 107 -6.76 4.99 0.36
CA TYR A 107 -5.78 3.99 0.80
C TYR A 107 -6.08 3.48 2.21
N ALA A 108 -6.45 4.37 3.15
CA ALA A 108 -6.84 3.97 4.50
C ALA A 108 -8.07 3.04 4.50
N ALA A 109 -9.04 3.29 3.62
CA ALA A 109 -10.22 2.43 3.48
C ALA A 109 -9.85 1.04 2.97
N VAL A 110 -9.01 0.96 1.92
CA VAL A 110 -8.55 -0.32 1.36
C VAL A 110 -7.68 -1.10 2.35
N LEU A 111 -6.78 -0.41 3.05
CA LEU A 111 -5.99 -0.99 4.14
C LEU A 111 -6.88 -1.59 5.22
N LYS A 112 -7.90 -0.86 5.67
CA LYS A 112 -8.83 -1.34 6.71
C LYS A 112 -9.50 -2.65 6.29
N GLU A 113 -9.94 -2.76 5.04
CA GLU A 113 -10.57 -3.99 4.54
C GLU A 113 -9.56 -5.15 4.48
N ASN A 114 -8.34 -4.91 4.00
CA ASN A 114 -7.30 -5.94 3.94
C ASN A 114 -6.83 -6.39 5.34
N PHE A 115 -6.77 -5.48 6.31
CA PHE A 115 -6.40 -5.77 7.70
C PHE A 115 -7.57 -6.30 8.54
N SER A 116 -8.77 -6.48 7.97
CA SER A 116 -9.94 -6.93 8.73
C SER A 116 -9.77 -8.34 9.32
N GLY A 117 -8.98 -9.19 8.68
CA GLY A 117 -8.58 -10.52 9.16
C GLY A 117 -7.34 -10.54 10.06
N GLY A 118 -6.72 -9.38 10.32
CA GLY A 118 -5.42 -9.26 11.00
C GLY A 118 -4.30 -8.77 10.08
N ALA A 119 -3.10 -8.60 10.63
CA ALA A 119 -1.91 -8.10 9.92
C ALA A 119 -0.99 -9.22 9.40
N GLU A 120 -1.36 -10.48 9.61
CA GLU A 120 -0.61 -11.64 9.12
C GLU A 120 -0.48 -11.60 7.59
N GLY A 121 0.74 -11.81 7.07
CA GLY A 121 1.04 -11.66 5.64
C GLY A 121 1.09 -10.21 5.11
N LEU A 122 0.76 -9.21 5.95
CA LEU A 122 0.72 -7.79 5.59
C LEU A 122 1.70 -6.93 6.40
N THR A 123 2.68 -7.52 7.08
CA THR A 123 3.59 -6.80 7.98
C THR A 123 4.38 -5.69 7.26
N HIS A 124 4.87 -5.93 6.04
CA HIS A 124 5.51 -4.87 5.25
C HIS A 124 4.57 -3.72 4.91
N GLU A 125 3.32 -4.05 4.57
CA GLU A 125 2.31 -3.07 4.20
C GLU A 125 1.88 -2.25 5.43
N GLY A 126 1.75 -2.88 6.59
CA GLY A 126 1.42 -2.20 7.84
C GLY A 126 2.54 -1.29 8.34
N LEU A 127 3.81 -1.71 8.21
CA LEU A 127 4.97 -0.83 8.48
C LEU A 127 5.00 0.38 7.53
N PHE A 128 4.72 0.16 6.24
CA PHE A 128 4.60 1.24 5.28
C PHE A 128 3.47 2.20 5.66
N ALA A 129 2.27 1.68 5.93
CA ALA A 129 1.11 2.47 6.32
C ALA A 129 1.38 3.30 7.57
N GLY A 130 2.00 2.69 8.59
CA GLY A 130 2.41 3.37 9.82
C GLY A 130 3.33 4.56 9.54
N ALA A 131 4.38 4.35 8.75
CA ALA A 131 5.34 5.40 8.37
C ALA A 131 4.71 6.50 7.49
N PHE A 132 3.85 6.11 6.56
CA PHE A 132 3.15 7.02 5.66
C PHE A 132 2.20 7.94 6.43
N PHE A 133 1.31 7.40 7.26
CA PHE A 133 0.38 8.21 8.05
C PHE A 133 1.08 9.03 9.12
N GLN A 134 2.22 8.55 9.64
CA GLN A 134 3.12 9.35 10.48
C GLN A 134 3.56 10.62 9.72
N ALA A 135 4.05 10.48 8.48
CA ALA A 135 4.54 11.58 7.67
C ALA A 135 3.43 12.59 7.31
N LEU A 136 2.20 12.10 7.14
CA LEU A 136 1.01 12.95 6.94
C LEU A 136 0.47 13.61 8.22
N GLY A 137 1.07 13.34 9.38
CA GLY A 137 0.60 13.86 10.67
C GLY A 137 -0.66 13.15 11.20
N ASN A 138 -1.13 12.08 10.55
CA ASN A 138 -2.22 11.24 11.05
C ASN A 138 -1.67 10.23 12.08
N HIS A 139 -1.38 10.73 13.27
CA HIS A 139 -0.76 9.94 14.34
C HIS A 139 -1.65 8.79 14.83
N LEU A 140 -2.98 8.92 14.71
CA LEU A 140 -3.90 7.86 15.10
C LEU A 140 -3.77 6.63 14.20
N LEU A 141 -3.81 6.81 12.87
CA LEU A 141 -3.61 5.71 11.94
C LEU A 141 -2.17 5.18 12.00
N ALA A 142 -1.17 6.06 12.15
CA ALA A 142 0.21 5.64 12.32
C ALA A 142 0.36 4.69 13.51
N ALA A 143 -0.18 5.06 14.67
CA ALA A 143 -0.15 4.23 15.88
C ALA A 143 -0.84 2.89 15.66
N LYS A 144 -2.03 2.88 15.05
CA LYS A 144 -2.78 1.65 14.76
C LYS A 144 -1.96 0.69 13.90
N TYR A 145 -1.47 1.12 12.75
CA TYR A 145 -0.79 0.20 11.83
C TYR A 145 0.56 -0.27 12.36
N PHE A 146 1.30 0.58 13.10
CA PHE A 146 2.49 0.10 13.81
C PHE A 146 2.13 -0.95 14.88
N PHE A 147 1.07 -0.73 15.65
CA PHE A 147 0.65 -1.66 16.71
C PHE A 147 0.21 -3.02 16.16
N ASP A 148 -0.76 -3.03 15.23
CA ASP A 148 -1.29 -4.27 14.67
C ASP A 148 -0.20 -5.09 13.97
N THR A 149 0.73 -4.40 13.30
CA THR A 149 1.88 -5.04 12.66
C THR A 149 2.86 -5.61 13.69
N ALA A 150 3.09 -4.90 14.80
CA ALA A 150 3.95 -5.38 15.87
C ALA A 150 3.38 -6.64 16.53
N GLU A 151 2.06 -6.73 16.73
CA GLU A 151 1.41 -7.95 17.24
C GLU A 151 1.67 -9.14 16.30
N ALA A 152 1.36 -9.00 15.00
CA ALA A 152 1.59 -10.07 14.03
C ALA A 152 3.07 -10.49 13.93
N MET A 153 4.01 -9.52 13.95
CA MET A 153 5.44 -9.84 13.94
C MET A 153 5.89 -10.53 15.22
N SER A 154 5.35 -10.14 16.38
CA SER A 154 5.69 -10.75 17.66
C SER A 154 5.21 -12.21 17.76
N GLU A 155 4.01 -12.50 17.23
CA GLU A 155 3.47 -13.86 17.15
C GLU A 155 4.34 -14.74 16.24
N GLN A 156 4.67 -14.26 15.04
CA GLN A 156 5.58 -14.96 14.11
C GLN A 156 6.97 -15.21 14.71
N ALA A 157 7.48 -14.26 15.50
CA ALA A 157 8.79 -14.37 16.16
C ALA A 157 8.78 -15.31 17.38
N ALA A 158 7.62 -15.49 18.02
CA ALA A 158 7.45 -16.48 19.08
C ALA A 158 7.53 -17.91 18.50
N ASP A 159 6.87 -18.15 17.37
CA ASP A 159 6.83 -19.46 16.71
C ASP A 159 8.18 -19.87 16.09
N SER A 160 8.89 -18.91 15.49
CA SER A 160 10.15 -19.16 14.77
C SER A 160 11.41 -19.09 15.64
N GLY A 161 11.34 -18.43 16.80
CA GLY A 161 12.52 -18.08 17.60
C GLY A 161 13.45 -17.05 16.94
N ASP A 162 13.00 -16.36 15.88
CA ASP A 162 13.80 -15.38 15.16
C ASP A 162 13.99 -14.08 15.96
N ARG A 163 15.22 -13.91 16.49
CA ARG A 163 15.62 -12.72 17.23
C ARG A 163 15.48 -11.43 16.42
N SER A 164 15.73 -11.47 15.11
CA SER A 164 15.61 -10.29 14.25
C SER A 164 14.16 -9.85 14.12
N ALA A 165 13.24 -10.80 13.98
CA ALA A 165 11.82 -10.54 13.98
C ALA A 165 11.35 -9.96 15.33
N ARG A 166 11.85 -10.46 16.47
CA ARG A 166 11.56 -9.89 17.80
C ARG A 166 12.01 -8.44 17.92
N LEU A 167 13.25 -8.14 17.53
CA LEU A 167 13.77 -6.76 17.55
C LEU A 167 12.95 -5.82 16.66
N ALA A 168 12.52 -6.29 15.49
CA ALA A 168 11.70 -5.50 14.59
C ALA A 168 10.28 -5.26 15.15
N ALA A 169 9.69 -6.25 15.83
CA ALA A 169 8.42 -6.10 16.55
C ALA A 169 8.53 -5.11 17.72
N VAL A 170 9.61 -5.17 18.52
CA VAL A 170 9.89 -4.19 19.58
C VAL A 170 9.94 -2.77 18.99
N ALA A 171 10.71 -2.55 17.91
CA ALA A 171 10.81 -1.24 17.28
C ALA A 171 9.46 -0.74 16.74
N ALA A 172 8.61 -1.64 16.23
CA ALA A 172 7.25 -1.30 15.80
C ALA A 172 6.35 -0.91 16.98
N TYR A 173 6.38 -1.63 18.11
CA TYR A 173 5.67 -1.24 19.34
C TYR A 173 6.13 0.11 19.88
N GLU A 174 7.44 0.40 19.86
CA GLU A 174 7.95 1.70 20.31
C GLU A 174 7.41 2.85 19.46
N ARG A 175 7.37 2.68 18.12
CA ARG A 175 6.72 3.65 17.24
C ARG A 175 5.23 3.76 17.51
N ALA A 176 4.53 2.64 17.71
CA ALA A 176 3.12 2.63 18.06
C ALA A 176 2.85 3.43 19.35
N ARG A 177 3.69 3.25 20.39
CA ARG A 177 3.63 4.01 21.65
C ARG A 177 3.78 5.51 21.40
N ASP A 178 4.81 5.90 20.67
CA ASP A 178 5.12 7.31 20.43
C ASP A 178 3.99 8.01 19.69
N TYR A 179 3.44 7.37 18.65
CA TYR A 179 2.33 7.94 17.87
C TYR A 179 0.99 7.86 18.60
N ALA A 180 0.75 6.82 19.40
CA ALA A 180 -0.42 6.76 20.26
C ALA A 180 -0.41 7.91 21.28
N THR A 181 0.75 8.22 21.85
CA THR A 181 0.93 9.35 22.78
C THR A 181 0.61 10.69 22.08
N LYS A 182 1.17 10.92 20.89
CA LYS A 182 0.89 12.12 20.08
C LYS A 182 -0.59 12.23 19.67
N ALA A 183 -1.26 11.10 19.47
CA ALA A 183 -2.69 11.03 19.14
C ALA A 183 -3.62 11.13 20.38
N GLY A 184 -3.08 11.28 21.60
CA GLY A 184 -3.88 11.32 22.83
C GLY A 184 -4.46 9.96 23.27
N ARG A 185 -3.90 8.86 22.75
CA ARG A 185 -4.30 7.47 23.05
C ARG A 185 -3.38 6.83 24.09
N ALA A 186 -3.45 7.34 25.32
CA ALA A 186 -2.63 6.85 26.44
C ALA A 186 -2.92 5.38 26.83
N ASP A 187 -4.12 4.88 26.51
CA ASP A 187 -4.48 3.48 26.61
C ASP A 187 -3.58 2.62 25.70
N VAL A 188 -3.55 2.93 24.41
CA VAL A 188 -2.76 2.20 23.40
C VAL A 188 -1.26 2.37 23.68
N ALA A 189 -0.82 3.57 24.04
CA ALA A 189 0.59 3.83 24.34
C ALA A 189 1.12 2.96 25.49
N ARG A 190 0.33 2.78 26.56
CA ARG A 190 0.71 1.92 27.69
C ARG A 190 0.78 0.44 27.29
N VAL A 191 -0.18 -0.04 26.50
CA VAL A 191 -0.16 -1.43 26.00
C VAL A 191 1.06 -1.66 25.11
N ALA A 192 1.34 -0.77 24.17
CA ALA A 192 2.51 -0.86 23.30
C ALA A 192 3.83 -0.87 24.10
N GLN A 193 3.94 -0.03 25.14
CA GLN A 193 5.11 -0.03 26.04
C GLN A 193 5.27 -1.36 26.77
N MET A 194 4.19 -1.90 27.33
CA MET A 194 4.21 -3.17 28.03
C MET A 194 4.66 -4.29 27.09
N ARG A 195 4.05 -4.40 25.90
CA ARG A 195 4.43 -5.38 24.87
C ARG A 195 5.89 -5.29 24.45
N ALA A 196 6.40 -4.09 24.19
CA ALA A 196 7.81 -3.88 23.86
C ALA A 196 8.74 -4.32 24.98
N THR A 197 8.36 -4.05 26.24
CA THR A 197 9.16 -4.40 27.43
C THR A 197 9.19 -5.91 27.63
N ASP A 198 8.03 -6.56 27.58
CA ASP A 198 7.89 -8.01 27.75
C ASP A 198 8.70 -8.74 26.67
N LEU A 199 8.52 -8.36 25.40
CA LEU A 199 9.23 -8.99 24.28
C LEU A 199 10.75 -8.76 24.36
N SER A 200 11.20 -7.61 24.88
CA SER A 200 12.64 -7.34 25.04
C SER A 200 13.31 -8.20 26.11
N GLN A 201 12.57 -8.71 27.09
CA GLN A 201 13.12 -9.63 28.11
C GLN A 201 13.38 -11.03 27.53
N GLU A 202 12.84 -11.32 26.35
CA GLU A 202 12.98 -12.60 25.65
C GLU A 202 14.07 -12.58 24.56
N ILE A 203 14.87 -11.52 24.46
CA ILE A 203 15.91 -11.27 23.41
C ILE A 203 17.33 -11.45 23.95
#